data_AF-A0A391NWW3-F1
#
_entry.id   AF-A0A391NWW3-F1
#
_cell.length_a   1.000
_cell.length_b   1.000
_cell.length_c   1.000
_cell.angle_alpha   90.00
_cell.angle_beta   90.00
_cell.angle_gamma   90.00
#
_symmetry.space_group_name_H-M   'P 1'
#
loop_
_entity.id
_entity.type
_entity.pdbx_description
1 polymer ?
#
loop_
_entity_poly.entity_id
_entity_poly.type
_entity_poly.pdbx_seq_one_letter_code
_entity_poly.pdbx_strand_id
1 'polypeptide(L)'
;MMVSVYLSIYVDDATSSGFVSFVTAYLVLRLISCGQYLYEYLRIKCEYSRRTAINSFIATAISATSLLAQDSAVWRQVLLFAGILVDTVLHSFACPRYHCPLDKNHFVERIGLLTIILLGETIVALFGGSVHEDAWTLTGAFLSFVFIGTFWWVYFDSLHWLEKAKNLVHGGTVVFPHVLLCCGIVFMALLTGFAIEGEIDDMSFRVLAVVGVACFFLGKQIPVFYLYPTTRVRLSINTAAVLLVTLFSTYIPRIQFRLLGMTAGMVLYIILARGAHPDAAYVSDHEGGALMEREGESSGESDASPPVSTGDEPDVASTYVDGSGVDMV
;
A
#
# COMPACT_ATOMS: atom_id res chain seq x y z
N MET A 1 -13.31 -6.77 19.22
CA MET A 1 -14.47 -6.72 18.27
C MET A 1 -15.62 -5.88 18.81
N MET A 2 -16.16 -6.15 20.00
CA MET A 2 -17.28 -5.36 20.59
C MET A 2 -17.04 -3.84 20.58
N VAL A 3 -15.84 -3.39 20.97
CA VAL A 3 -15.51 -1.95 20.98
C VAL A 3 -15.52 -1.35 19.56
N SER A 4 -15.14 -2.12 18.54
CA SER A 4 -15.18 -1.67 17.14
C SER A 4 -16.61 -1.55 16.62
N VAL A 5 -17.48 -2.49 17.00
CA VAL A 5 -18.91 -2.42 16.67
C VAL A 5 -19.52 -1.19 17.34
N TYR A 6 -19.21 -0.95 18.61
CA TYR A 6 -19.66 0.23 19.32
C TYR A 6 -19.16 1.53 18.67
N LEU A 7 -17.89 1.59 18.25
CA LEU A 7 -17.35 2.75 17.52
C LEU A 7 -18.13 3.01 16.22
N SER A 8 -18.48 1.96 15.48
CA SER A 8 -19.22 2.06 14.21
C SER A 8 -20.64 2.62 14.39
N ILE A 9 -21.30 2.38 15.54
CA ILE A 9 -22.64 2.92 15.81
C ILE A 9 -22.62 4.45 15.88
N TYR A 10 -21.52 5.03 16.35
CA TYR A 10 -21.40 6.48 16.54
C TYR A 10 -20.59 7.16 15.42
N VAL A 11 -20.33 6.48 14.30
CA VAL A 11 -19.51 7.03 13.23
C VAL A 11 -20.19 8.20 12.53
N ASP A 12 -21.50 8.12 12.30
CA ASP A 12 -22.27 9.15 11.61
C ASP A 12 -22.40 10.44 12.44
N ASP A 13 -22.57 10.28 13.76
CA ASP A 13 -22.65 11.39 14.73
C ASP A 13 -21.29 11.74 15.37
N ALA A 14 -20.19 11.24 14.81
CA ALA A 14 -18.86 11.38 15.41
C ALA A 14 -18.41 12.83 15.56
N THR A 15 -18.96 13.76 14.79
CA THR A 15 -18.58 15.19 14.83
C THR A 15 -19.50 16.03 15.73
N SER A 16 -20.69 15.52 16.05
CA SER A 16 -21.81 16.25 16.64
C SER A 16 -22.12 15.74 18.07
N SER A 17 -23.28 15.10 18.25
CA SER A 17 -23.83 14.58 19.51
C SER A 17 -23.15 13.27 19.95
N GLY A 18 -22.76 12.42 19.00
CA GLY A 18 -22.10 11.14 19.23
C GLY A 18 -20.61 11.24 19.55
N PHE A 19 -20.01 12.43 19.47
CA PHE A 19 -18.57 12.64 19.61
C PHE A 19 -17.97 12.01 20.86
N VAL A 20 -18.59 12.20 22.04
CA VAL A 20 -18.05 11.70 23.31
C VAL A 20 -18.02 10.17 23.31
N SER A 21 -19.09 9.53 22.84
CA SER A 21 -19.16 8.06 22.72
C SER A 21 -18.14 7.54 21.72
N PHE A 22 -18.04 8.19 20.55
CA PHE A 22 -17.07 7.85 19.51
C PHE A 22 -15.64 7.93 20.03
N VAL A 23 -15.24 9.07 20.62
CA VAL A 23 -13.88 9.26 21.13
C VAL A 23 -13.58 8.33 22.30
N THR A 24 -14.53 8.09 23.20
CA THR A 24 -14.32 7.15 24.30
C THR A 24 -14.04 5.74 23.78
N ALA A 25 -14.82 5.26 22.81
CA ALA A 25 -14.61 3.97 22.18
C ALA A 25 -13.26 3.89 21.44
N TYR A 26 -12.91 4.95 20.71
CA TYR A 26 -11.61 5.09 20.06
C TYR A 26 -10.47 5.01 21.09
N LEU A 27 -10.54 5.76 22.19
CA LEU A 27 -9.52 5.72 23.24
C LEU A 27 -9.40 4.34 23.88
N VAL A 28 -10.51 3.62 24.08
CA VAL A 28 -10.46 2.24 24.57
C VAL A 28 -9.73 1.33 23.58
N LEU A 29 -10.01 1.41 22.27
CA LEU A 29 -9.26 0.65 21.26
C LEU A 29 -7.78 0.98 21.30
N ARG A 30 -7.44 2.27 21.45
CA ARG A 30 -6.06 2.75 21.54
C ARG A 30 -5.34 2.24 22.79
N LEU A 31 -6.01 2.20 23.94
CA LEU A 31 -5.46 1.65 25.18
C LEU A 31 -5.24 0.14 25.07
N ILE A 32 -6.13 -0.59 24.38
CA ILE A 32 -5.94 -2.02 24.09
C ILE A 32 -4.69 -2.23 23.23
N SER A 33 -4.54 -1.48 22.13
CA SER A 33 -3.35 -1.56 21.27
C SER A 33 -2.06 -1.19 22.03
N CYS A 34 -2.11 -0.13 22.84
CA CYS A 34 -1.01 0.26 23.72
C CYS A 34 -0.64 -0.87 24.69
N GLY A 35 -1.64 -1.51 25.29
CA GLY A 35 -1.48 -2.66 26.19
C GLY A 35 -0.85 -3.86 25.50
N GLN A 36 -1.18 -4.13 24.24
CA GLN A 36 -0.56 -5.19 23.44
C GLN A 36 0.93 -4.93 23.20
N TYR A 37 1.30 -3.69 22.82
CA TYR A 37 2.71 -3.33 22.66
C TYR A 37 3.49 -3.39 23.99
N LEU A 38 2.86 -2.98 25.09
CA LEU A 38 3.46 -3.09 26.42
C LEU A 38 3.61 -4.56 26.84
N TYR A 39 2.61 -5.39 26.61
CA TYR A 39 2.66 -6.83 26.90
C TYR A 39 3.82 -7.51 26.17
N GLU A 40 3.99 -7.19 24.89
CA GLU A 40 5.09 -7.71 24.08
C GLU A 40 6.45 -7.23 24.59
N TYR A 41 6.55 -5.97 25.02
CA TYR A 41 7.75 -5.47 25.69
C TYR A 41 8.03 -6.21 27.00
N LEU A 42 7.01 -6.51 27.80
CA LEU A 42 7.19 -7.25 29.05
C LEU A 42 7.66 -8.70 28.80
N ARG A 43 7.26 -9.31 27.68
CA ARG A 43 7.67 -10.66 27.28
C ARG A 43 9.07 -10.73 26.68
N ILE A 44 9.31 -9.97 25.61
CA ILE A 44 10.52 -10.10 24.77
C ILE A 44 11.57 -9.03 25.15
N LYS A 45 11.17 -7.96 25.85
CA LYS A 45 12.01 -6.79 26.20
C LYS A 45 12.64 -6.09 24.99
N CYS A 46 11.97 -6.16 23.84
CA CYS A 46 12.39 -5.48 22.62
C CYS A 46 12.19 -3.95 22.75
N GLU A 47 13.22 -3.17 22.42
CA GLU A 47 13.17 -1.70 22.48
C GLU A 47 12.12 -1.13 21.53
N TYR A 48 11.91 -1.78 20.37
CA TYR A 48 10.86 -1.42 19.43
C TYR A 48 9.48 -1.41 20.11
N SER A 49 9.10 -2.52 20.75
CA SER A 49 7.81 -2.64 21.44
C SER A 49 7.64 -1.60 22.55
N ARG A 50 8.72 -1.26 23.27
CA ARG A 50 8.72 -0.18 24.27
C ARG A 50 8.45 1.19 23.64
N ARG A 51 9.19 1.55 22.60
CA ARG A 51 9.03 2.84 21.90
C ARG A 51 7.64 2.96 21.31
N THR A 52 7.15 1.91 20.67
CA THR A 52 5.81 1.88 20.08
C THR A 52 4.71 2.00 21.14
N ALA A 53 4.86 1.33 22.30
CA ALA A 53 3.94 1.50 23.43
C ALA A 53 3.93 2.94 23.96
N ILE A 54 5.10 3.55 24.16
CA ILE A 54 5.22 4.94 24.64
C ILE A 54 4.61 5.91 23.62
N ASN A 55 4.95 5.76 22.35
CA ASN A 55 4.42 6.59 21.27
C ASN A 55 2.89 6.49 21.18
N SER A 56 2.36 5.27 21.24
CA SER A 56 0.93 5.02 21.27
C SER A 56 0.26 5.66 22.48
N PHE A 57 0.90 5.60 23.66
CA PHE A 57 0.37 6.23 24.87
C PHE A 57 0.34 7.75 24.77
N ILE A 58 1.44 8.38 24.29
CA ILE A 58 1.51 9.83 24.07
C ILE A 58 0.41 10.28 23.12
N ALA A 59 0.25 9.58 21.99
CA ALA A 59 -0.78 9.93 21.02
C ALA A 59 -2.21 9.74 21.58
N THR A 60 -2.42 8.69 22.37
CA THR A 60 -3.70 8.45 23.06
C THR A 60 -3.99 9.56 24.08
N ALA A 61 -2.98 10.02 24.82
CA ALA A 61 -3.12 11.14 25.76
C ALA A 61 -3.48 12.44 25.03
N ILE A 62 -2.84 12.73 23.88
CA ILE A 62 -3.19 13.87 23.03
C ILE A 62 -4.64 13.76 22.56
N SER A 63 -5.05 12.61 22.00
CA SER A 63 -6.44 12.41 21.60
C SER A 63 -7.42 12.53 22.77
N ALA A 64 -7.04 12.12 23.99
CA ALA A 64 -7.89 12.24 25.17
C ALA A 64 -8.15 13.69 25.59
N THR A 65 -7.22 14.62 25.30
CA THR A 65 -7.45 16.05 25.56
C THR A 65 -8.64 16.61 24.78
N SER A 66 -9.04 15.97 23.67
CA SER A 66 -10.26 16.36 22.92
C SER A 66 -11.54 16.24 23.76
N LEU A 67 -11.59 15.34 24.75
CA LEU A 67 -12.74 15.18 25.65
C LEU A 67 -12.86 16.33 26.66
N LEU A 68 -11.78 17.07 26.90
CA LEU A 68 -11.76 18.22 27.80
C LEU A 68 -12.14 19.52 27.07
N ALA A 69 -11.86 19.60 25.77
CA ALA A 69 -12.11 20.79 24.94
C ALA A 69 -13.57 20.86 24.40
N GLN A 70 -14.57 20.49 25.21
CA GLN A 70 -15.97 20.43 24.74
C GLN A 70 -16.57 21.81 24.41
N ASP A 71 -16.01 22.88 24.97
CA ASP A 71 -16.48 24.26 24.78
C ASP A 71 -16.32 24.75 23.34
N SER A 72 -15.47 24.11 22.52
CA SER A 72 -15.27 24.47 21.12
C SER A 72 -15.25 23.24 20.23
N ALA A 73 -16.26 23.14 19.35
CA ALA A 73 -16.40 22.05 18.38
C ALA A 73 -15.14 21.90 17.50
N VAL A 74 -14.54 23.02 17.09
CA VAL A 74 -13.34 23.03 16.24
C VAL A 74 -12.14 22.45 16.99
N TRP A 75 -11.85 22.95 18.21
CA TRP A 75 -10.68 22.51 18.97
C TRP A 75 -10.76 21.03 19.35
N ARG A 76 -11.95 20.56 19.71
CA ARG A 76 -12.22 19.17 20.00
C ARG A 76 -11.86 18.25 18.82
N GLN A 77 -12.27 18.62 17.60
CA GLN A 77 -11.93 17.85 16.38
C GLN A 77 -10.45 17.95 16.06
N VAL A 78 -9.86 19.15 16.12
CA VAL A 78 -8.44 19.39 15.86
C VAL A 78 -7.56 18.54 16.78
N LEU A 79 -7.84 18.49 18.08
CA LEU A 79 -7.08 17.70 19.04
C LEU A 79 -7.19 16.19 18.80
N LEU A 80 -8.38 15.71 18.43
CA LEU A 80 -8.60 14.30 18.09
C LEU A 80 -7.76 13.90 16.87
N PHE A 81 -7.89 14.64 15.77
CA PHE A 81 -7.14 14.38 14.54
C PHE A 81 -5.64 14.61 14.71
N ALA A 82 -5.22 15.59 15.51
CA ALA A 82 -3.82 15.80 15.84
C ALA A 82 -3.23 14.59 16.57
N GLY A 83 -3.96 14.00 17.54
CA GLY A 83 -3.53 12.78 18.21
C GLY A 83 -3.42 11.58 17.26
N ILE A 84 -4.38 11.39 16.36
CA ILE A 84 -4.32 10.36 15.30
C ILE A 84 -3.10 10.58 14.40
N LEU A 85 -2.87 11.82 13.96
CA LEU A 85 -1.74 12.17 13.10
C LEU A 85 -0.41 11.92 13.81
N VAL A 86 -0.26 12.39 15.05
CA VAL A 86 0.94 12.17 15.87
C VAL A 86 1.18 10.68 16.05
N ASP A 87 0.15 9.89 16.30
CA ASP A 87 0.31 8.44 16.41
C ASP A 87 0.92 7.82 15.16
N THR A 88 0.33 8.16 14.02
CA THR A 88 0.66 7.62 12.71
C THR A 88 2.11 8.01 12.34
N VAL A 89 2.50 9.25 12.62
CA VAL A 89 3.86 9.77 12.42
C VAL A 89 4.87 9.11 13.37
N LEU A 90 4.56 9.02 14.67
CA LEU A 90 5.47 8.44 15.65
C LEU A 90 5.70 6.94 15.41
N HIS A 91 4.69 6.19 14.99
CA HIS A 91 4.84 4.79 14.59
C HIS A 91 5.77 4.63 13.39
N SER A 92 5.76 5.57 12.45
CA SER A 92 6.66 5.54 11.29
C SER A 92 8.13 5.68 11.68
N PHE A 93 8.42 6.57 12.62
CA PHE A 93 9.79 6.81 13.11
C PHE A 93 10.24 5.82 14.19
N ALA A 94 9.33 5.09 14.82
CA ALA A 94 9.64 4.06 15.81
C ALA A 94 10.38 2.85 15.20
N CYS A 95 10.40 2.71 13.87
CA CYS A 95 11.09 1.65 13.14
C CYS A 95 12.55 2.00 12.78
N PRO A 96 13.53 1.83 13.70
CA PRO A 96 14.87 1.54 13.25
C PRO A 96 15.31 0.16 13.75
N ARG A 97 15.66 -0.71 12.79
CA ARG A 97 16.76 -1.69 12.87
C ARG A 97 16.49 -3.08 13.45
N TYR A 98 15.30 -3.38 13.95
CA TYR A 98 15.02 -4.71 14.50
C TYR A 98 14.34 -5.63 13.47
N HIS A 99 15.01 -6.72 13.12
CA HIS A 99 14.50 -7.78 12.25
C HIS A 99 13.42 -8.56 13.00
N CYS A 100 12.18 -8.06 12.99
CA CYS A 100 11.03 -8.85 13.40
C CYS A 100 10.66 -9.78 12.22
N PRO A 101 10.57 -11.10 12.41
CA PRO A 101 10.17 -12.01 11.34
C PRO A 101 8.71 -11.71 10.95
N LEU A 102 8.54 -10.99 9.84
CA LEU A 102 7.25 -10.74 9.22
C LEU A 102 6.94 -11.89 8.26
N ASP A 103 5.82 -12.57 8.45
CA ASP A 103 5.27 -13.45 7.43
C ASP A 103 4.72 -12.61 6.29
N LYS A 104 5.56 -12.43 5.26
CA LYS A 104 5.30 -11.51 4.16
C LYS A 104 4.06 -11.91 3.36
N ASN A 105 3.88 -13.20 3.10
CA ASN A 105 2.81 -13.69 2.23
C ASN A 105 1.46 -13.39 2.88
N HIS A 106 1.26 -13.81 4.13
CA HIS A 106 0.02 -13.53 4.85
C HIS A 106 -0.19 -12.03 5.10
N PHE A 107 0.88 -11.26 5.29
CA PHE A 107 0.78 -9.82 5.49
C PHE A 107 0.32 -9.08 4.22
N VAL A 108 0.95 -9.36 3.08
CA VAL A 108 0.58 -8.78 1.78
C VAL A 108 -0.84 -9.19 1.38
N GLU A 109 -1.19 -10.46 1.60
CA GLU A 109 -2.55 -10.97 1.37
C GLU A 109 -3.60 -10.18 2.15
N ARG A 110 -3.40 -9.99 3.47
CA ARG A 110 -4.34 -9.25 4.33
C ARG A 110 -4.49 -7.78 3.93
N ILE A 111 -3.38 -7.14 3.53
CA ILE A 111 -3.40 -5.75 3.05
C ILE A 111 -4.12 -5.64 1.70
N GLY A 112 -3.91 -6.59 0.80
CA GLY A 112 -4.66 -6.67 -0.46
C GLY A 112 -6.16 -6.88 -0.23
N LEU A 113 -6.52 -7.77 0.70
CA LEU A 113 -7.92 -8.03 1.07
C LEU A 113 -8.60 -6.77 1.64
N LEU A 114 -7.93 -6.03 2.53
CA LEU A 114 -8.44 -4.75 3.04
C LEU A 114 -8.75 -3.78 1.89
N THR A 115 -7.87 -3.71 0.90
CA THR A 115 -8.02 -2.80 -0.24
C THR A 115 -9.17 -3.22 -1.16
N ILE A 116 -9.34 -4.52 -1.42
CA ILE A 116 -10.50 -5.03 -2.19
C ILE A 116 -11.81 -4.72 -1.47
N ILE A 117 -11.87 -4.90 -0.16
CA ILE A 117 -13.07 -4.59 0.62
C ILE A 117 -13.39 -3.09 0.51
N LEU A 118 -12.38 -2.23 0.67
CA LEU A 118 -12.57 -0.77 0.56
C LEU A 118 -13.03 -0.33 -0.84
N LEU A 119 -12.44 -0.91 -1.89
CA LEU A 119 -12.86 -0.67 -3.28
C LEU A 119 -14.27 -1.20 -3.54
N GLY A 120 -14.61 -2.38 -2.99
CA GLY A 120 -15.93 -2.98 -3.10
C GLY A 120 -17.00 -2.11 -2.45
N GLU A 121 -16.75 -1.63 -1.22
CA GLU A 121 -17.64 -0.70 -0.52
C GLU A 121 -17.84 0.59 -1.32
N THR A 122 -16.76 1.11 -1.91
CA THR A 122 -16.82 2.29 -2.78
C THR A 122 -17.74 2.07 -3.99
N ILE A 123 -17.67 0.89 -4.63
CA ILE A 123 -18.53 0.54 -5.77
C ILE A 123 -19.98 0.36 -5.32
N VAL A 124 -20.23 -0.28 -4.17
CA VAL A 124 -21.58 -0.43 -3.62
C VAL A 124 -22.19 0.93 -3.31
N ALA A 125 -21.44 1.83 -2.68
CA ALA A 125 -21.88 3.20 -2.40
C ALA A 125 -22.18 3.98 -3.71
N LEU A 126 -21.36 3.79 -4.75
CA LEU A 126 -21.53 4.43 -6.06
C LEU A 126 -22.89 4.09 -6.70
N PHE A 127 -23.30 2.82 -6.64
CA PHE A 127 -24.57 2.36 -7.21
C PHE A 127 -25.74 2.39 -6.23
N GLY A 128 -25.46 2.48 -4.93
CA GLY A 128 -26.47 2.66 -3.87
C GLY A 128 -26.99 4.10 -3.77
N GLY A 129 -26.24 5.08 -4.31
CA GLY A 129 -26.72 6.44 -4.52
C GLY A 129 -27.89 6.51 -5.50
N SER A 130 -28.61 7.63 -5.50
CA SER A 130 -29.77 7.83 -6.38
C SER A 130 -29.35 8.02 -7.84
N VAL A 131 -28.97 6.93 -8.51
CA VAL A 131 -28.80 6.90 -9.97
C VAL A 131 -30.18 7.09 -10.58
N HIS A 132 -30.54 8.33 -10.86
CA HIS A 132 -31.77 8.68 -11.57
C HIS A 132 -31.74 8.07 -12.98
N GLU A 133 -32.90 7.81 -13.58
CA GLU A 133 -33.03 7.29 -14.96
C GLU A 133 -32.51 8.25 -16.06
N ASP A 134 -31.85 9.36 -15.69
CA ASP A 134 -31.21 10.26 -16.65
C ASP A 134 -29.94 9.60 -17.23
N ALA A 135 -29.84 9.59 -18.56
CA ALA A 135 -28.72 9.03 -19.31
C ALA A 135 -27.37 9.65 -18.89
N TRP A 136 -27.38 10.91 -18.45
CA TRP A 136 -26.19 11.61 -17.99
C TRP A 136 -25.67 11.09 -16.64
N THR A 137 -26.56 10.77 -15.71
CA THR A 137 -26.22 10.20 -14.40
C THR A 137 -25.69 8.78 -14.57
N LEU A 138 -26.32 7.98 -15.43
CA LEU A 138 -25.86 6.63 -15.77
C LEU A 138 -24.46 6.65 -16.40
N THR A 139 -24.21 7.59 -17.32
CA THR A 139 -22.87 7.75 -17.94
C THR A 139 -21.82 8.13 -16.90
N GLY A 140 -22.16 9.04 -15.97
CA GLY A 140 -21.29 9.42 -14.86
C GLY A 140 -20.96 8.24 -13.95
N ALA A 141 -21.96 7.44 -13.56
CA ALA A 141 -21.78 6.24 -12.75
C ALA A 141 -20.89 5.20 -13.43
N PHE A 142 -21.13 4.92 -14.71
CA PHE A 142 -20.30 4.00 -15.48
C PHE A 142 -18.85 4.48 -15.57
N LEU A 143 -18.64 5.77 -15.80
CA LEU A 143 -17.31 6.35 -15.90
C LEU A 143 -16.57 6.32 -14.55
N SER A 144 -17.26 6.61 -13.46
CA SER A 144 -16.74 6.46 -12.09
C SER A 144 -16.40 5.01 -11.76
N PHE A 145 -17.21 4.04 -12.20
CA PHE A 145 -16.89 2.62 -12.03
C PHE A 145 -15.61 2.23 -12.76
N VAL A 146 -15.47 2.62 -14.03
CA VAL A 146 -14.22 2.39 -14.79
C VAL A 146 -13.04 3.07 -14.10
N PHE A 147 -13.24 4.30 -13.62
CA PHE A 147 -12.23 5.06 -12.90
C PHE A 147 -11.76 4.34 -11.64
N ILE A 148 -12.66 3.89 -10.76
CA ILE A 148 -12.35 3.09 -9.58
C ILE A 148 -11.63 1.78 -9.98
N GLY A 149 -12.07 1.15 -11.09
CA GLY A 149 -11.41 -0.01 -11.67
C GLY A 149 -9.93 0.24 -12.04
N THR A 150 -9.57 1.46 -12.45
CA THR A 150 -8.16 1.80 -12.70
C THR A 150 -7.32 1.85 -11.42
N PHE A 151 -7.89 2.29 -10.30
CA PHE A 151 -7.21 2.24 -8.99
C PHE A 151 -6.96 0.81 -8.56
N TRP A 152 -7.95 -0.07 -8.72
CA TRP A 152 -7.79 -1.50 -8.50
C TRP A 152 -6.64 -2.06 -9.33
N TRP A 153 -6.62 -1.77 -10.64
CA TRP A 153 -5.58 -2.26 -11.54
C TRP A 153 -4.18 -1.79 -11.11
N VAL A 154 -4.00 -0.49 -10.89
CA VAL A 154 -2.71 0.10 -10.50
C VAL A 154 -2.22 -0.42 -9.16
N TYR A 155 -3.13 -0.63 -8.20
CA TYR A 155 -2.79 -1.14 -6.89
C TYR A 155 -2.37 -2.60 -6.93
N PHE A 156 -3.19 -3.48 -7.52
CA PHE A 156 -2.89 -4.91 -7.57
C PHE A 156 -1.67 -5.20 -8.41
N ASP A 157 -1.47 -4.48 -9.52
CA ASP A 157 -0.22 -4.57 -10.28
C ASP A 157 1.00 -4.31 -9.38
N SER A 158 0.98 -3.25 -8.58
CA SER A 158 2.05 -2.94 -7.61
C SER A 158 2.14 -3.94 -6.45
N LEU A 159 1.06 -4.60 -6.06
CA LEU A 159 1.03 -5.56 -4.95
C LEU A 159 1.84 -6.83 -5.29
N HIS A 160 1.78 -7.29 -6.54
CA HIS A 160 2.59 -8.43 -7.00
C HIS A 160 4.09 -8.19 -6.85
N TRP A 161 4.54 -6.94 -6.96
CA TRP A 161 5.94 -6.58 -6.74
C TRP A 161 6.33 -6.63 -5.27
N LEU A 162 5.37 -6.25 -4.41
CA LEU A 162 5.55 -6.29 -2.97
C LEU A 162 5.69 -7.72 -2.46
N GLU A 163 4.90 -8.64 -3.03
CA GLU A 163 4.97 -10.09 -2.76
C GLU A 163 6.34 -10.68 -3.14
N LYS A 164 6.86 -10.31 -4.31
CA LYS A 164 8.18 -10.79 -4.80
C LYS A 164 9.38 -10.14 -4.09
N ALA A 165 9.18 -9.12 -3.26
CA ALA A 165 10.27 -8.32 -2.70
C ALA A 165 11.04 -9.06 -1.58
N LYS A 166 12.30 -9.45 -1.88
CA LYS A 166 13.20 -10.09 -0.91
C LYS A 166 13.53 -9.21 0.30
N ASN A 167 13.56 -7.88 0.12
CA ASN A 167 13.99 -6.91 1.15
C ASN A 167 12.87 -6.40 2.08
N LEU A 168 11.67 -6.98 2.00
CA LEU A 168 10.54 -6.57 2.85
C LEU A 168 10.70 -7.14 4.27
N VAL A 169 11.52 -6.48 5.09
CA VAL A 169 11.85 -6.92 6.46
C VAL A 169 10.98 -6.22 7.50
N HIS A 170 10.43 -5.05 7.19
CA HIS A 170 9.70 -4.21 8.14
C HIS A 170 8.27 -3.98 7.66
N GLY A 171 7.27 -4.52 8.36
CA GLY A 171 5.86 -4.31 8.00
C GLY A 171 5.46 -2.82 7.97
N GLY A 172 6.08 -2.00 8.84
CA GLY A 172 5.82 -0.56 8.91
C GLY A 172 6.10 0.22 7.63
N THR A 173 7.04 -0.23 6.77
CA THR A 173 7.30 0.42 5.48
C THR A 173 6.17 0.23 4.47
N VAL A 174 5.25 -0.70 4.74
CA VAL A 174 4.06 -0.97 3.94
C VAL A 174 2.81 -0.45 4.64
N VAL A 175 2.59 -0.79 5.92
CA VAL A 175 1.35 -0.44 6.64
C VAL A 175 1.10 1.07 6.63
N PHE A 176 2.13 1.87 6.92
CA PHE A 176 1.94 3.31 7.05
C PHE A 176 1.61 3.99 5.71
N PRO A 177 2.39 3.79 4.63
CA PRO A 177 1.99 4.29 3.32
C PRO A 177 0.62 3.75 2.87
N HIS A 178 0.25 2.55 3.29
CA HIS A 178 -1.04 1.96 2.96
C HIS A 178 -2.22 2.72 3.56
N VAL A 179 -2.07 3.35 4.74
CA VAL A 179 -3.10 4.25 5.29
C VAL A 179 -3.34 5.42 4.34
N LEU A 180 -2.27 6.03 3.82
CA LEU A 180 -2.37 7.13 2.86
C LEU A 180 -3.02 6.68 1.55
N LEU A 181 -2.73 5.44 1.11
CA LEU A 181 -3.39 4.83 -0.04
C LEU A 181 -4.90 4.67 0.19
N CYS A 182 -5.30 4.18 1.36
CA CYS A 182 -6.72 4.04 1.73
C CYS A 182 -7.42 5.41 1.78
N CYS A 183 -6.77 6.44 2.35
CA CYS A 183 -7.30 7.81 2.31
C CYS A 183 -7.50 8.30 0.87
N GLY A 184 -6.56 7.99 -0.04
CA GLY A 184 -6.71 8.28 -1.45
C GLY A 184 -7.97 7.64 -2.04
N ILE A 185 -8.17 6.34 -1.83
CA ILE A 185 -9.37 5.61 -2.30
C ILE A 185 -10.65 6.23 -1.74
N VAL A 186 -10.70 6.54 -0.44
CA VAL A 186 -11.87 7.17 0.20
C VAL A 186 -12.16 8.55 -0.39
N PHE A 187 -11.15 9.38 -0.63
CA PHE A 187 -11.34 10.68 -1.29
C PHE A 187 -11.85 10.52 -2.72
N MET A 188 -11.37 9.53 -3.47
CA MET A 188 -11.91 9.26 -4.80
C MET A 188 -13.36 8.76 -4.73
N ALA A 189 -13.70 7.93 -3.74
CA ALA A 189 -15.07 7.47 -3.49
C ALA A 189 -16.02 8.65 -3.28
N LEU A 190 -15.67 9.54 -2.35
CA LEU A 190 -16.42 10.77 -2.05
C LEU A 190 -16.53 11.67 -3.29
N LEU A 191 -15.44 11.84 -4.05
CA LEU A 191 -15.46 12.61 -5.29
C LEU A 191 -16.45 12.05 -6.29
N THR A 192 -16.41 10.74 -6.53
CA THR A 192 -17.28 10.10 -7.52
C THR A 192 -18.74 10.11 -7.08
N GLY A 193 -19.04 9.95 -5.79
CA GLY A 193 -20.39 10.03 -5.23
C GLY A 193 -20.98 11.43 -5.41
N PHE A 194 -20.33 12.45 -4.85
CA PHE A 194 -20.83 13.82 -4.96
C PHE A 194 -20.83 14.36 -6.40
N ALA A 195 -19.96 13.86 -7.27
CA ALA A 195 -19.96 14.23 -8.68
C ALA A 195 -21.19 13.71 -9.44
N ILE A 196 -21.74 12.56 -9.05
CA ILE A 196 -22.93 11.97 -9.68
C ILE A 196 -24.21 12.61 -9.14
N GLU A 197 -24.23 12.89 -7.84
CA GLU A 197 -25.36 13.58 -7.19
C GLU A 197 -25.45 15.06 -7.59
N GLY A 198 -24.38 15.62 -8.15
CA GLY A 198 -24.34 17.01 -8.60
C GLY A 198 -24.20 18.02 -7.46
N GLU A 199 -23.82 17.55 -6.27
CA GLU A 199 -23.74 18.36 -5.03
C GLU A 199 -22.35 18.96 -4.77
N ILE A 200 -21.40 18.76 -5.68
CA ILE A 200 -20.01 19.21 -5.51
C ILE A 200 -19.72 20.52 -6.23
N ASP A 201 -19.13 21.48 -5.50
CA ASP A 201 -18.59 22.69 -6.10
C ASP A 201 -17.25 22.45 -6.82
N ASP A 202 -16.88 23.35 -7.74
CA ASP A 202 -15.66 23.20 -8.53
C ASP A 202 -14.37 23.17 -7.71
N MET A 203 -14.31 23.88 -6.57
CA MET A 203 -13.12 23.89 -5.73
C MET A 203 -12.99 22.58 -4.96
N SER A 204 -14.07 22.11 -4.35
CA SER A 204 -14.10 20.82 -3.65
C SER A 204 -13.78 19.67 -4.60
N PHE A 205 -14.32 19.68 -5.82
CA PHE A 205 -13.97 18.68 -6.85
C PHE A 205 -12.46 18.69 -7.14
N ARG A 206 -11.86 19.87 -7.35
CA ARG A 206 -10.42 20.02 -7.61
C ARG A 206 -9.57 19.51 -6.46
N VAL A 207 -9.87 19.94 -5.24
CA VAL A 207 -9.12 19.56 -4.05
C VAL A 207 -9.20 18.05 -3.85
N LEU A 208 -10.40 17.48 -3.92
CA LEU A 208 -10.62 16.06 -3.66
C LEU A 208 -9.98 15.19 -4.76
N ALA A 209 -10.01 15.62 -6.02
CA ALA A 209 -9.32 14.96 -7.13
C ALA A 209 -7.80 14.94 -6.93
N VAL A 210 -7.20 16.12 -6.73
CA VAL A 210 -5.74 16.24 -6.65
C VAL A 210 -5.21 15.58 -5.38
N VAL A 211 -5.83 15.84 -4.23
CA VAL A 211 -5.43 15.25 -2.95
C VAL A 211 -5.67 13.74 -2.95
N GLY A 212 -6.81 13.27 -3.46
CA GLY A 212 -7.11 11.83 -3.53
C GLY A 212 -6.11 11.06 -4.39
N VAL A 213 -5.84 11.55 -5.61
CA VAL A 213 -4.85 10.94 -6.51
C VAL A 213 -3.44 11.03 -5.90
N ALA A 214 -3.05 12.17 -5.31
CA ALA A 214 -1.75 12.31 -4.66
C ALA A 214 -1.58 11.35 -3.47
N CYS A 215 -2.57 11.25 -2.59
CA CYS A 215 -2.56 10.31 -1.45
C CYS A 215 -2.44 8.86 -1.93
N PHE A 216 -3.22 8.48 -2.94
CA PHE A 216 -3.15 7.14 -3.53
C PHE A 216 -1.74 6.82 -4.05
N PHE A 217 -1.16 7.70 -4.87
CA PHE A 217 0.15 7.46 -5.45
C PHE A 217 1.27 7.53 -4.40
N LEU A 218 1.25 8.48 -3.46
CA LEU A 218 2.23 8.53 -2.38
C LEU A 218 2.21 7.23 -1.56
N GLY A 219 1.01 6.75 -1.21
CA GLY A 219 0.85 5.49 -0.48
C GLY A 219 1.41 4.29 -1.22
N LYS A 220 1.22 4.24 -2.54
CA LYS A 220 1.78 3.19 -3.42
C LYS A 220 3.30 3.32 -3.60
N GLN A 221 3.80 4.54 -3.70
CA GLN A 221 5.13 4.83 -4.21
C GLN A 221 6.21 4.78 -3.13
N ILE A 222 5.87 5.08 -1.86
CA ILE A 222 6.81 4.96 -0.74
C ILE A 222 7.36 3.52 -0.61
N PRO A 223 6.55 2.44 -0.53
CA PRO A 223 7.08 1.08 -0.42
C PRO A 223 7.93 0.68 -1.64
N VAL A 224 7.45 0.99 -2.84
CA VAL A 224 8.15 0.67 -4.10
C VAL A 224 9.49 1.39 -4.18
N PHE A 225 9.56 2.64 -3.70
CA PHE A 225 10.83 3.34 -3.60
C PHE A 225 11.79 2.57 -2.72
N TYR A 226 11.43 2.28 -1.47
CA TYR A 226 12.34 1.56 -0.57
C TYR A 226 12.85 0.22 -1.16
N LEU A 227 12.01 -0.50 -1.90
CA LEU A 227 12.32 -1.84 -2.40
C LEU A 227 13.04 -1.87 -3.76
N TYR A 228 12.73 -0.93 -4.66
CA TYR A 228 13.22 -0.94 -6.05
C TYR A 228 13.79 0.44 -6.46
N PRO A 229 15.06 0.73 -6.13
CA PRO A 229 15.68 2.03 -6.39
C PRO A 229 15.83 2.41 -7.87
N THR A 230 16.02 1.43 -8.74
CA THR A 230 16.28 1.64 -10.17
C THR A 230 15.05 2.17 -10.92
N THR A 231 13.84 1.75 -10.53
CA THR A 231 12.59 2.14 -11.20
C THR A 231 12.00 3.46 -10.66
N ARG A 232 12.55 4.03 -9.56
CA ARG A 232 11.99 5.20 -8.86
C ARG A 232 11.76 6.39 -9.78
N VAL A 233 12.75 6.76 -10.58
CA VAL A 233 12.70 7.97 -11.42
C VAL A 233 11.59 7.85 -12.48
N ARG A 234 11.52 6.71 -13.17
CA ARG A 234 10.48 6.46 -14.19
C ARG A 234 9.08 6.49 -13.56
N LEU A 235 8.90 5.84 -12.41
CA LEU A 235 7.63 5.87 -11.69
C LEU A 235 7.26 7.28 -11.22
N SER A 236 8.22 8.09 -10.76
CA SER A 236 7.98 9.49 -10.37
C SER A 236 7.51 10.33 -11.54
N ILE A 237 8.15 10.19 -12.70
CA ILE A 237 7.78 10.92 -13.91
C ILE A 237 6.36 10.54 -14.35
N ASN A 238 6.05 9.24 -14.36
CA ASN A 238 4.70 8.76 -14.71
C ASN A 238 3.66 9.29 -13.71
N THR A 239 3.92 9.24 -12.40
CA THR A 239 3.01 9.78 -11.39
C THR A 239 2.82 11.31 -11.55
N ALA A 240 3.90 12.05 -11.80
CA ALA A 240 3.82 13.49 -12.04
C ALA A 240 2.99 13.82 -13.28
N ALA A 241 3.14 13.05 -14.36
CA ALA A 241 2.33 13.19 -15.56
C ALA A 241 0.84 12.96 -15.26
N VAL A 242 0.49 11.94 -14.48
CA VAL A 242 -0.91 11.68 -14.08
C VAL A 242 -1.48 12.79 -13.22
N LEU A 243 -0.71 13.31 -12.26
CA LEU A 243 -1.14 14.43 -11.42
C LEU A 243 -1.38 15.68 -12.25
N LEU A 244 -0.52 15.96 -13.23
CA LEU A 244 -0.71 17.07 -14.17
C LEU A 244 -1.97 16.85 -15.02
N VAL A 245 -2.15 15.68 -15.63
CA VAL A 245 -3.34 15.36 -16.43
C VAL A 245 -4.61 15.48 -15.58
N THR A 246 -4.59 14.98 -14.35
CA THR A 246 -5.70 15.10 -13.39
C THR A 246 -6.01 16.57 -13.12
N LEU A 247 -4.98 17.37 -12.82
CA LEU A 247 -5.12 18.80 -12.56
C LEU A 247 -5.73 19.52 -13.77
N PHE A 248 -5.21 19.31 -14.98
CA PHE A 248 -5.75 19.91 -16.20
C PHE A 248 -7.19 19.45 -16.48
N SER A 249 -7.50 18.18 -16.26
CA SER A 249 -8.85 17.62 -16.45
C SER A 249 -9.89 18.30 -15.56
N THR A 250 -9.50 18.74 -14.36
CA THR A 250 -10.44 19.38 -13.43
C THR A 250 -10.95 20.75 -13.89
N TYR A 251 -10.31 21.40 -14.86
CA TYR A 251 -10.75 22.69 -15.42
C TYR A 251 -11.80 22.55 -16.52
N ILE A 252 -12.13 21.34 -16.95
CA ILE A 252 -13.12 21.12 -18.01
C ILE A 252 -14.53 21.48 -17.48
N PRO A 253 -15.39 22.16 -18.27
CA PRO A 253 -16.66 22.71 -17.75
C PRO A 253 -17.67 21.66 -17.26
N ARG A 254 -17.71 20.47 -17.86
CA ARG A 254 -18.65 19.42 -17.44
C ARG A 254 -17.98 18.32 -16.64
N ILE A 255 -18.67 17.89 -15.58
CA ILE A 255 -18.15 16.91 -14.60
C ILE A 255 -17.81 15.56 -15.24
N GLN A 256 -18.61 15.09 -16.20
CA GLN A 256 -18.36 13.85 -16.92
C GLN A 256 -17.04 13.91 -17.71
N PHE A 257 -16.72 15.06 -18.31
CA PHE A 257 -15.45 15.22 -19.01
C PHE A 257 -14.27 15.33 -18.04
N ARG A 258 -14.48 15.89 -16.83
CA ARG A 258 -13.46 15.88 -15.77
C ARG A 258 -13.13 14.44 -15.36
N LEU A 259 -14.16 13.62 -15.11
CA LEU A 259 -14.01 12.19 -14.79
C LEU A 259 -13.36 11.43 -15.95
N LEU A 260 -13.72 11.76 -17.19
CA LEU A 260 -13.18 11.11 -18.39
C LEU A 260 -11.68 11.38 -18.52
N GLY A 261 -11.26 12.64 -18.38
CA GLY A 261 -9.85 13.00 -18.47
C GLY A 261 -9.03 12.44 -17.29
N MET A 262 -9.61 12.35 -16.10
CA MET A 262 -8.97 11.69 -14.94
C MET A 262 -8.79 10.18 -15.20
N THR A 263 -9.81 9.53 -15.74
CA THR A 263 -9.76 8.12 -16.13
C THR A 263 -8.72 7.88 -17.23
N ALA A 264 -8.70 8.73 -18.25
CA ALA A 264 -7.70 8.67 -19.31
C ALA A 264 -6.27 8.83 -18.76
N GLY A 265 -6.06 9.73 -17.79
CA GLY A 265 -4.80 9.88 -17.08
C GLY A 265 -4.37 8.60 -16.36
N MET A 266 -5.28 7.93 -15.66
CA MET A 266 -5.00 6.65 -14.99
C MET A 266 -4.73 5.52 -15.98
N VAL A 267 -5.45 5.46 -17.10
CA VAL A 267 -5.19 4.47 -18.17
C VAL A 267 -3.82 4.71 -18.80
N LEU A 268 -3.46 5.98 -19.06
CA LEU A 268 -2.13 6.35 -19.56
C LEU A 268 -1.04 5.90 -18.58
N TYR A 269 -1.26 6.05 -17.27
CA TYR A 269 -0.33 5.51 -16.26
C TYR A 269 -0.12 4.02 -16.42
N ILE A 270 -1.20 3.24 -16.53
CA ILE A 270 -1.13 1.78 -16.66
C ILE A 270 -0.30 1.40 -17.89
N ILE A 271 -0.50 2.08 -19.02
CA ILE A 271 0.25 1.84 -20.26
C ILE A 271 1.74 2.17 -20.07
N LEU A 272 2.05 3.32 -19.48
CA LEU A 272 3.44 3.75 -19.24
C LEU A 272 4.15 2.91 -18.17
N ALA A 273 3.40 2.38 -17.20
CA ALA A 273 3.93 1.54 -16.12
C ALA A 273 4.32 0.13 -16.63
N ARG A 274 3.62 -0.42 -17.62
CA ARG A 274 3.98 -1.72 -18.23
C ARG A 274 5.42 -1.76 -18.76
N GLY A 275 5.90 -0.67 -19.36
CA GLY A 275 7.27 -0.55 -19.85
C GLY A 275 8.35 -0.36 -18.76
N ALA A 276 7.95 -0.23 -17.50
CA ALA A 276 8.86 -0.06 -16.36
C ALA A 276 9.10 -1.36 -15.57
N HIS A 277 8.57 -2.50 -16.02
CA HIS A 277 8.78 -3.81 -15.40
C HIS A 277 10.27 -4.25 -15.49
N PRO A 278 10.92 -4.64 -14.37
CA PRO A 278 12.30 -5.09 -14.32
C PRO A 278 12.49 -6.46 -14.98
N ASP A 279 11.42 -7.26 -15.10
CA ASP A 279 11.45 -8.55 -15.79
C ASP A 279 11.82 -8.37 -17.28
N ALA A 280 11.48 -7.22 -17.89
CA ALA A 280 11.91 -6.92 -19.27
C ALA A 280 13.42 -6.66 -19.38
N ALA A 281 14.06 -6.16 -18.33
CA ALA A 281 15.51 -5.95 -18.29
C ALA A 281 16.27 -7.24 -17.90
N TYR A 282 15.66 -8.09 -17.08
CA TYR A 282 16.25 -9.38 -16.69
C TYR A 282 16.23 -10.40 -17.84
N VAL A 283 15.15 -10.43 -18.64
CA VAL A 283 15.06 -11.28 -19.83
C VAL A 283 16.03 -10.82 -20.92
N SER A 284 16.20 -9.50 -21.13
CA SER A 284 17.14 -9.00 -22.14
C SER A 284 18.61 -9.30 -21.82
N ASP A 285 19.00 -9.26 -20.54
CA ASP A 285 20.37 -9.60 -20.12
C ASP A 285 20.63 -11.11 -20.18
N HIS A 286 19.64 -11.95 -19.85
CA HIS A 286 19.81 -13.41 -19.93
C HIS A 286 19.76 -13.96 -21.36
N GLU A 287 18.91 -13.41 -22.24
CA GLU A 287 18.91 -13.77 -23.67
C GLU A 287 20.15 -13.23 -24.38
N GLY A 288 20.61 -12.02 -24.04
CA GLY A 288 21.86 -11.45 -24.57
C GLY A 288 23.11 -12.26 -24.16
N GLY A 289 23.16 -12.72 -22.91
CA GLY A 289 24.23 -13.59 -22.42
C GLY A 289 24.21 -15.00 -23.05
N ALA A 290 23.04 -15.62 -23.15
CA ALA A 290 22.90 -16.96 -23.73
C ALA A 290 23.17 -17.00 -25.26
N LEU A 291 22.93 -15.89 -25.97
CA LEU A 291 23.29 -15.76 -27.39
C LEU A 291 24.81 -15.58 -27.58
N MET A 292 25.48 -14.81 -26.72
CA MET A 292 26.94 -14.68 -26.77
C MET A 292 27.67 -15.98 -26.38
N GLU A 293 27.14 -16.74 -25.44
CA GLU A 293 27.71 -18.04 -25.04
C GLU A 293 27.61 -19.07 -26.18
N ARG A 294 26.48 -19.09 -26.92
CA ARG A 294 26.31 -19.90 -28.13
C ARG A 294 27.20 -19.48 -29.31
N GLU A 295 27.47 -18.18 -29.49
CA GLU A 295 28.41 -17.70 -30.51
C GLU A 295 29.87 -18.01 -30.14
N GLY A 296 30.19 -18.01 -28.84
CA GLY A 296 31.51 -18.41 -28.33
C GLY A 296 31.81 -19.90 -28.56
N GLU A 297 30.86 -20.78 -28.24
CA GLU A 297 31.01 -22.24 -28.44
C GLU A 297 31.07 -22.63 -29.93
N SER A 298 30.33 -21.95 -30.81
CA SER A 298 30.37 -22.18 -32.26
C SER A 298 31.72 -21.84 -32.91
N SER A 299 32.58 -21.06 -32.25
CA SER A 299 33.87 -20.62 -32.78
C SER A 299 35.07 -21.45 -32.29
N GLY A 300 34.86 -22.32 -31.29
CA GLY A 300 35.92 -23.09 -30.63
C GLY A 300 36.17 -24.50 -31.17
N GLU A 301 35.30 -25.02 -32.05
CA GLU A 301 35.32 -26.42 -32.46
C GLU A 301 35.81 -26.60 -33.90
N SER A 302 37.07 -26.20 -34.15
CA SER A 302 37.80 -26.49 -35.38
C SER A 302 39.30 -26.48 -35.13
N ASP A 303 39.80 -27.37 -34.27
CA ASP A 303 41.12 -27.98 -34.49
C ASP A 303 41.31 -29.19 -33.56
N ALA A 304 41.30 -30.38 -34.16
CA ALA A 304 41.60 -31.63 -33.50
C ALA A 304 43.01 -32.08 -33.88
N SER A 305 43.79 -32.58 -32.90
CA SER A 305 44.66 -33.76 -33.06
C SER A 305 45.11 -34.31 -31.69
N PRO A 306 45.21 -35.65 -31.51
CA PRO A 306 45.45 -36.28 -30.20
C PRO A 306 46.93 -36.63 -29.97
N PRO A 307 47.33 -36.96 -28.73
CA PRO A 307 48.30 -38.05 -28.59
C PRO A 307 48.07 -39.01 -27.40
N VAL A 308 48.14 -40.30 -27.74
CA VAL A 308 48.97 -41.40 -27.18
C VAL A 308 49.02 -41.68 -25.67
N SER A 309 48.83 -42.96 -25.37
CA SER A 309 48.84 -43.66 -24.07
C SER A 309 50.21 -43.85 -23.42
N THR A 310 50.23 -43.85 -22.08
CA THR A 310 50.95 -44.76 -21.13
C THR A 310 50.36 -44.43 -19.75
N GLY A 311 49.76 -45.31 -18.95
CA GLY A 311 50.24 -46.60 -18.44
C GLY A 311 50.50 -46.45 -16.93
N ASP A 312 49.82 -47.27 -16.12
CA ASP A 312 50.05 -47.63 -14.70
C ASP A 312 49.17 -47.01 -13.59
N GLU A 313 48.13 -47.79 -13.24
CA GLU A 313 47.49 -47.97 -11.92
C GLU A 313 48.43 -48.74 -10.95
N PRO A 314 48.20 -48.88 -9.61
CA PRO A 314 46.89 -49.14 -8.99
C PRO A 314 46.58 -48.51 -7.60
N ASP A 315 45.28 -48.26 -7.40
CA ASP A 315 44.38 -48.78 -6.35
C ASP A 315 44.83 -48.86 -4.87
N VAL A 316 44.21 -48.05 -3.98
CA VAL A 316 43.97 -48.37 -2.56
C VAL A 316 42.67 -47.72 -2.03
N ALA A 317 41.61 -48.53 -2.02
CA ALA A 317 40.59 -48.77 -0.99
C ALA A 317 40.32 -47.76 0.16
N SER A 318 39.01 -47.48 0.31
CA SER A 318 38.20 -47.57 1.55
C SER A 318 38.56 -46.68 2.76
N THR A 319 37.65 -45.78 3.15
CA THR A 319 36.89 -45.94 4.42
C THR A 319 35.59 -45.13 4.40
N TYR A 320 34.46 -45.84 4.29
CA TYR A 320 33.13 -45.39 4.74
C TYR A 320 33.03 -45.74 6.23
N VAL A 321 32.68 -44.78 7.10
CA VAL A 321 32.27 -45.07 8.48
C VAL A 321 30.83 -44.59 8.64
N ASP A 322 29.94 -45.58 8.68
CA ASP A 322 28.63 -45.53 9.31
C ASP A 322 28.79 -45.71 10.84
N GLY A 323 27.90 -45.10 11.63
CA GLY A 323 27.97 -45.08 13.08
C GLY A 323 26.76 -44.42 13.74
N SER A 324 25.58 -44.98 13.46
CA SER A 324 24.49 -45.25 14.42
C SER A 324 24.38 -44.43 15.73
N GLY A 325 23.24 -43.74 15.88
CA GLY A 325 22.23 -44.02 16.92
C GLY A 325 22.35 -43.35 18.31
N VAL A 326 21.16 -43.25 18.96
CA VAL A 326 20.88 -43.04 20.40
C VAL A 326 20.74 -41.56 20.82
N ASP A 327 19.66 -41.02 21.42
CA ASP A 327 18.34 -41.51 21.84
C ASP A 327 17.44 -40.30 22.18
N MET A 328 16.14 -40.58 22.29
CA MET A 328 15.07 -39.72 22.82
C MET A 328 15.34 -39.21 24.24
N VAL A 329 14.97 -37.94 24.51
CA VAL A 329 14.04 -37.46 25.56
C VAL A 329 13.43 -36.14 25.11
#